data_AF-A0A0G1Q6S3-F1
#
_entry.id   AF-A0A0G1Q6S3-F1
#
_cell.length_a   1.000
_cell.length_b   1.000
_cell.length_c   1.000
_cell.angle_alpha   90.00
_cell.angle_beta   90.00
_cell.angle_gamma   90.00
#
_symmetry.space_group_name_H-M   'P 1'
#
loop_
_entity.id
_entity.type
_entity.pdbx_description
1 polymer ?
#
loop_
_entity_poly.entity_id
_entity_poly.type
_entity_poly.pdbx_seq_one_letter_code
_entity_poly.pdbx_strand_id
1 'polypeptide(L)'
;MKGYYFKTKFVKMGKWFLLPADSETWKTEETVRLFRKMFGVGNGQLIIFTLKDGFFHNYIPADYFEKLSACIKRINGRDYKKLERLLKTFYAFRLKFRSAITCAVVKDYKKFSTAALIARYRHNRSWVHRAAVYDQFGWLAEDCWTPLMDEVLIDTLHLKKGSDEYHRVLFALTKPEGISTTLKEKQAGLQETLAIKKKTQTIERASKKLARAYGWMPVFTYGTPWDAEHYMNELGSLVQQDIGALEKEYSALKNYSVIRAREIKEIVKAYHITPRDLHVFSDFGVVIDTHNEAEYLVSLGGFYLLPMYKEIARRLGLSVKQVRTLYEEEIILALRGKIDPLNVLHKKSTVFGYGYDHTMTKRTNFTSSEARTLLTFMERNVEHAQGSNEAQGVCASPGTVRGVVRIVMTPEENDKVKKGDIMIAHATTVDYLPAMKNAAAIVTEVGGLTCHAAVVSREFGIPCVVGLKNATKNFKDGDRVEVEASKGVVRCVR
;
A
#
# COMPACT_ATOMS: atom_id res chain seq x y z
N MET A 1 31.41 -3.10 -10.68
CA MET A 1 30.39 -4.06 -10.17
C MET A 1 29.07 -3.78 -10.87
N LYS A 2 28.67 -4.66 -11.82
CA LYS A 2 27.37 -4.59 -12.52
C LYS A 2 26.26 -4.98 -11.54
N GLY A 3 25.18 -4.21 -11.54
CA GLY A 3 24.19 -4.19 -10.46
C GLY A 3 23.26 -5.40 -10.41
N TYR A 4 23.24 -6.05 -9.24
CA TYR A 4 22.10 -6.85 -8.79
C TYR A 4 21.25 -5.97 -7.88
N TYR A 5 20.11 -5.52 -8.39
CA TYR A 5 19.09 -4.84 -7.61
C TYR A 5 17.77 -5.52 -7.90
N PHE A 6 17.29 -6.31 -6.93
CA PHE A 6 15.88 -6.68 -6.82
C PHE A 6 15.11 -5.53 -6.18
N LYS A 7 15.14 -4.35 -6.81
CA LYS A 7 14.03 -3.43 -6.65
C LYS A 7 12.86 -4.04 -7.42
N THR A 8 11.62 -3.73 -7.06
CA THR A 8 10.60 -3.70 -8.12
C THR A 8 10.97 -2.58 -9.07
N LYS A 9 11.97 -2.82 -9.94
CA LYS A 9 12.40 -1.88 -10.96
C LYS A 9 11.25 -1.78 -11.93
N PHE A 10 10.94 -0.58 -12.39
CA PHE A 10 10.25 -0.43 -13.67
C PHE A 10 11.03 -1.23 -14.71
N VAL A 11 10.48 -2.37 -15.12
CA VAL A 11 11.12 -3.20 -16.14
C VAL A 11 10.82 -2.54 -17.47
N LYS A 12 11.86 -2.04 -18.15
CA LYS A 12 11.72 -1.54 -19.52
C LYS A 12 11.44 -2.72 -20.45
N MET A 13 10.23 -2.79 -20.98
CA MET A 13 9.73 -3.83 -21.88
C MET A 13 9.62 -3.29 -23.30
N GLY A 14 10.74 -2.88 -23.89
CA GLY A 14 10.74 -2.14 -25.15
C GLY A 14 10.06 -0.77 -25.00
N LYS A 15 8.81 -0.63 -25.45
CA LYS A 15 8.01 0.62 -25.44
C LYS A 15 7.20 0.85 -24.14
N TRP A 16 7.31 -0.01 -23.14
CA TRP A 16 6.48 0.04 -21.90
C TRP A 16 7.31 -0.18 -20.63
N PHE A 17 6.79 0.24 -19.48
CA PHE A 17 7.31 -0.03 -18.13
C PHE A 17 6.24 -0.67 -17.25
N LEU A 18 6.58 -1.66 -16.42
CA LEU A 18 5.68 -2.28 -15.44
C LEU A 18 5.71 -1.56 -14.07
N LEU A 19 4.55 -1.43 -13.44
CA LEU A 19 4.27 -0.84 -12.13
C LEU A 19 3.44 -1.82 -11.28
N PRO A 20 3.79 -2.02 -9.99
CA PRO A 20 2.84 -2.54 -9.00
C PRO A 20 1.85 -1.42 -8.65
N ALA A 21 0.55 -1.63 -8.85
CA ALA A 21 -0.45 -0.74 -8.23
C ALA A 21 -1.88 -1.30 -8.29
N ASP A 22 -2.68 -0.84 -7.33
CA ASP A 22 -4.11 -1.12 -7.19
C ASP A 22 -4.98 -0.09 -7.96
N SER A 23 -6.09 -0.61 -8.49
CA SER A 23 -7.35 0.07 -8.79
C SER A 23 -7.49 0.94 -10.06
N GLU A 24 -8.74 0.99 -10.53
CA GLU A 24 -9.26 1.72 -11.70
C GLU A 24 -9.18 3.26 -11.60
N THR A 25 -8.51 3.78 -10.58
CA THR A 25 -8.51 5.20 -10.21
C THR A 25 -7.89 6.12 -11.26
N TRP A 26 -7.17 5.56 -12.23
CA TRP A 26 -6.45 6.25 -13.30
C TRP A 26 -7.28 6.78 -14.48
N LYS A 27 -8.57 6.45 -14.53
CA LYS A 27 -9.33 6.51 -15.81
C LYS A 27 -10.36 7.63 -15.88
N THR A 28 -10.45 8.43 -14.83
CA THR A 28 -11.40 9.56 -14.81
C THR A 28 -10.74 10.82 -15.33
N GLU A 29 -11.53 11.69 -15.95
CA GLU A 29 -11.08 13.03 -16.34
C GLU A 29 -10.48 13.79 -15.14
N GLU A 30 -11.01 13.56 -13.95
CA GLU A 30 -10.52 14.16 -12.70
C GLU A 30 -9.07 13.75 -12.41
N THR A 31 -8.78 12.45 -12.49
CA THR A 31 -7.44 11.90 -12.25
C THR A 31 -6.45 12.43 -13.28
N VAL A 32 -6.81 12.38 -14.57
CA VAL A 32 -5.99 12.91 -15.67
C VAL A 32 -5.68 14.38 -15.47
N ARG A 33 -6.69 15.19 -15.13
CA ARG A 33 -6.52 16.62 -14.85
C ARG A 33 -5.56 16.85 -13.69
N LEU A 34 -5.66 16.06 -12.63
CA LEU A 34 -4.81 16.18 -11.46
C LEU A 34 -3.35 15.79 -11.77
N PHE A 35 -3.12 14.68 -12.49
CA PHE A 35 -1.78 14.29 -12.96
C PHE A 35 -1.14 15.37 -13.82
N ARG A 36 -1.91 15.95 -14.76
CA ARG A 36 -1.42 17.08 -15.59
C ARG A 36 -1.05 18.28 -14.74
N LYS A 37 -1.87 18.62 -13.74
CA LYS A 37 -1.62 19.73 -12.83
C LYS A 37 -0.38 19.50 -11.95
N MET A 38 -0.21 18.29 -11.41
CA MET A 38 0.87 17.97 -10.46
C MET A 38 2.20 17.73 -11.14
N PHE A 39 2.19 16.99 -12.26
CA PHE A 39 3.39 16.46 -12.88
C PHE A 39 3.61 16.95 -14.32
N GLY A 40 2.66 17.67 -14.91
CA GLY A 40 2.76 18.18 -16.28
C GLY A 40 2.59 17.08 -17.35
N VAL A 41 2.03 15.92 -17.00
CA VAL A 41 1.87 14.76 -17.90
C VAL A 41 0.39 14.51 -18.25
N GLY A 42 0.14 14.04 -19.48
CA GLY A 42 -1.19 13.80 -20.05
C GLY A 42 -1.71 12.37 -19.88
N ASN A 43 -2.40 11.83 -20.89
CA ASN A 43 -2.85 10.43 -20.92
C ASN A 43 -1.71 9.48 -21.33
N GLY A 44 -1.71 8.23 -20.83
CA GLY A 44 -0.95 7.11 -21.41
C GLY A 44 -0.56 6.03 -20.39
N GLN A 45 -1.27 4.90 -20.34
CA GLN A 45 -1.03 3.69 -19.51
C GLN A 45 -1.74 2.43 -20.11
N LEU A 46 -1.12 1.26 -20.02
CA LEU A 46 -1.68 -0.04 -20.39
C LEU A 46 -1.87 -0.84 -19.10
N ILE A 47 -3.05 -1.33 -18.73
CA ILE A 47 -3.24 -2.03 -17.43
C ILE A 47 -3.73 -3.45 -17.65
N ILE A 48 -2.90 -4.44 -17.36
CA ILE A 48 -3.21 -5.87 -17.53
C ILE A 48 -3.56 -6.45 -16.16
N PHE A 49 -4.66 -7.20 -16.09
CA PHE A 49 -5.28 -7.64 -14.84
C PHE A 49 -5.49 -9.14 -14.83
N THR A 50 -4.76 -9.87 -14.00
CA THR A 50 -4.85 -11.33 -13.93
C THR A 50 -5.80 -11.76 -12.81
N LEU A 51 -7.05 -12.09 -13.19
CA LEU A 51 -8.10 -12.52 -12.25
C LEU A 51 -7.78 -13.79 -11.46
N LYS A 52 -6.93 -14.68 -11.98
CA LYS A 52 -6.72 -16.01 -11.38
C LYS A 52 -6.01 -15.93 -10.02
N ASP A 53 -5.21 -14.88 -9.82
CA ASP A 53 -4.39 -14.71 -8.61
C ASP A 53 -4.68 -13.39 -7.86
N GLY A 54 -5.63 -12.57 -8.35
CA GLY A 54 -6.04 -11.32 -7.71
C GLY A 54 -5.12 -10.12 -7.95
N PHE A 55 -4.17 -10.21 -8.90
CA PHE A 55 -3.12 -9.20 -9.08
C PHE A 55 -3.31 -8.26 -10.28
N PHE A 56 -2.82 -7.04 -10.11
CA PHE A 56 -2.81 -5.97 -11.09
C PHE A 56 -1.39 -5.75 -11.60
N HIS A 57 -1.20 -5.81 -12.93
CA HIS A 57 0.03 -5.40 -13.59
C HIS A 57 -0.26 -4.10 -14.34
N ASN A 58 0.19 -2.95 -13.80
CA ASN A 58 0.05 -1.68 -14.49
C ASN A 58 1.24 -1.46 -15.40
N TYR A 59 1.01 -1.06 -16.64
CA TYR A 59 2.05 -0.73 -17.59
C TYR A 59 1.90 0.73 -17.99
N ILE A 60 3.01 1.38 -18.25
CA ILE A 60 3.07 2.78 -18.64
C ILE A 60 3.90 2.88 -19.93
N PRO A 61 3.49 3.67 -20.95
CA PRO A 61 4.31 3.94 -22.12
C PRO A 61 5.67 4.49 -21.70
N ALA A 62 6.72 4.08 -22.42
CA ALA A 62 8.08 4.47 -22.10
C ALA A 62 8.26 5.99 -22.05
N ASP A 63 7.65 6.73 -22.97
CA ASP A 63 7.73 8.18 -23.02
C ASP A 63 7.01 8.86 -21.84
N TYR A 64 5.86 8.32 -21.41
CA TYR A 64 5.14 8.82 -20.24
C TYR A 64 5.97 8.60 -18.98
N PHE A 65 6.52 7.40 -18.82
CA PHE A 65 7.39 7.08 -17.70
C PHE A 65 8.66 7.96 -17.69
N GLU A 66 9.31 8.15 -18.84
CA GLU A 66 10.49 9.00 -18.96
C GLU A 66 10.18 10.47 -18.62
N LYS A 67 9.03 11.00 -19.08
CA LYS A 67 8.57 12.36 -18.71
C LYS A 67 8.32 12.49 -17.21
N LEU A 68 7.67 11.50 -16.61
CA LEU A 68 7.37 11.49 -15.17
C LEU A 68 8.64 11.36 -14.34
N SER A 69 9.54 10.43 -14.69
CA SER A 69 10.86 10.29 -14.09
C SER A 69 11.68 11.58 -14.20
N ALA A 70 11.69 12.23 -15.37
CA ALA A 70 12.35 13.52 -15.55
C ALA A 70 11.72 14.66 -14.72
N CYS A 71 10.39 14.63 -14.52
CA CYS A 71 9.71 15.59 -13.64
C CYS A 71 10.15 15.40 -12.18
N ILE A 72 10.19 14.16 -11.71
CA ILE A 72 10.56 13.81 -10.34
C ILE A 72 12.06 14.05 -10.10
N LYS A 73 12.93 13.70 -11.05
CA LYS A 73 14.37 14.03 -10.99
C LYS A 73 14.61 15.55 -10.95
N ARG A 74 13.82 16.35 -11.68
CA ARG A 74 13.90 17.83 -11.58
C ARG A 74 13.45 18.36 -10.21
N ILE A 75 12.43 17.76 -9.60
CA ILE A 75 12.02 18.07 -8.22
C ILE A 75 13.20 17.81 -7.26
N ASN A 76 13.90 16.69 -7.45
CA ASN A 76 15.04 16.28 -6.65
C ASN A 76 16.33 17.08 -6.94
N GLY A 77 16.49 17.58 -8.17
CA GLY A 77 17.65 18.33 -8.66
C GLY A 77 17.77 19.79 -8.17
N ARG A 78 17.45 20.06 -6.88
CA ARG A 78 17.53 21.36 -6.17
C ARG A 78 16.30 22.27 -6.21
N ASP A 79 15.12 21.81 -6.62
CA ASP A 79 13.84 22.53 -6.43
C ASP A 79 13.03 21.93 -5.28
N TYR A 80 13.64 21.89 -4.09
CA TYR A 80 13.02 21.41 -2.85
C TYR A 80 11.68 22.12 -2.57
N LYS A 81 11.55 23.39 -2.99
CA LYS A 81 10.34 24.20 -2.86
C LYS A 81 9.16 23.61 -3.64
N LYS A 82 9.40 22.94 -4.77
CA LYS A 82 8.35 22.27 -5.55
C LYS A 82 7.84 21.02 -4.85
N LEU A 83 8.73 20.20 -4.28
CA LEU A 83 8.34 19.04 -3.47
C LEU A 83 7.53 19.50 -2.25
N GLU A 84 8.06 20.46 -1.51
CA GLU A 84 7.40 21.03 -0.33
C GLU A 84 5.99 21.55 -0.66
N ARG A 85 5.82 22.23 -1.81
CA ARG A 85 4.50 22.70 -2.27
C ARG A 85 3.55 21.54 -2.60
N LEU A 86 4.04 20.49 -3.24
CA LEU A 86 3.25 19.28 -3.55
C LEU A 86 2.75 18.63 -2.24
N LEU A 87 3.64 18.49 -1.26
CA LEU A 87 3.35 17.89 0.04
C LEU A 87 2.38 18.74 0.86
N LYS A 88 2.58 20.07 0.91
CA LYS A 88 1.62 21.00 1.53
C LYS A 88 0.24 20.89 0.89
N THR A 89 0.19 20.72 -0.43
CA THR A 89 -1.07 20.52 -1.16
C THR A 89 -1.74 19.21 -0.76
N PHE A 90 -0.98 18.13 -0.61
CA PHE A 90 -1.51 16.85 -0.13
C PHE A 90 -2.11 16.95 1.28
N TYR A 91 -1.39 17.51 2.25
CA TYR A 91 -1.90 17.61 3.62
C TYR A 91 -3.12 18.54 3.73
N ALA A 92 -3.17 19.62 2.95
CA ALA A 92 -4.37 20.45 2.83
C ALA A 92 -5.55 19.68 2.19
N PHE A 93 -5.28 18.85 1.17
CA PHE A 93 -6.27 17.96 0.57
C PHE A 93 -6.78 16.93 1.56
N ARG A 94 -5.91 16.29 2.35
CA ARG A 94 -6.25 15.29 3.37
C ARG A 94 -7.30 15.81 4.36
N LEU A 95 -7.12 17.04 4.86
CA LEU A 95 -8.07 17.68 5.77
C LEU A 95 -9.43 17.91 5.10
N LYS A 96 -9.42 18.45 3.87
CA LYS A 96 -10.64 18.68 3.08
C LYS A 96 -11.36 17.38 2.74
N PHE A 97 -10.61 16.34 2.38
CA PHE A 97 -11.14 15.01 2.05
C PHE A 97 -11.93 14.45 3.22
N ARG A 98 -11.35 14.46 4.43
CA ARG A 98 -12.03 13.94 5.63
C ARG A 98 -13.38 14.64 5.87
N SER A 99 -13.41 15.96 5.80
CA SER A 99 -14.67 16.72 5.93
C SER A 99 -15.65 16.41 4.80
N ALA A 100 -15.20 16.37 3.54
CA ALA A 100 -16.08 16.13 2.40
C ALA A 100 -16.69 14.71 2.43
N ILE A 101 -15.88 13.68 2.70
CA ILE A 101 -16.32 12.28 2.65
C ILE A 101 -17.22 11.90 3.82
N THR A 102 -17.00 12.50 5.00
CA THR A 102 -17.89 12.32 6.16
C THR A 102 -19.25 12.98 5.94
N CYS A 103 -19.28 14.17 5.34
CA CYS A 103 -20.52 14.82 4.92
C CYS A 103 -21.21 14.13 3.74
N ALA A 104 -20.48 13.32 2.97
CA ALA A 104 -21.02 12.59 1.82
C ALA A 104 -21.90 11.38 2.22
N VAL A 105 -21.87 10.97 3.49
CA VAL A 105 -22.67 9.87 4.02
C VAL A 105 -24.15 10.27 4.05
N VAL A 106 -24.93 9.63 3.20
CA VAL A 106 -26.39 9.77 3.21
C VAL A 106 -27.00 8.64 4.02
N LYS A 107 -27.93 8.97 4.93
CA LYS A 107 -28.60 7.99 5.80
C LYS A 107 -29.38 6.93 5.03
N ASP A 108 -29.96 7.29 3.88
CA ASP A 108 -30.77 6.37 3.09
C ASP A 108 -30.69 6.68 1.58
N TYR A 109 -29.86 5.91 0.87
CA TYR A 109 -29.75 5.99 -0.59
C TYR A 109 -30.96 5.38 -1.32
N LYS A 110 -31.84 4.63 -0.65
CA LYS A 110 -33.03 4.04 -1.30
C LYS A 110 -33.99 5.11 -1.83
N LYS A 111 -34.03 6.27 -1.17
CA LYS A 111 -34.86 7.44 -1.55
C LYS A 111 -34.37 8.16 -2.81
N PHE A 112 -33.17 7.85 -3.31
CA PHE A 112 -32.62 8.54 -4.46
C PHE A 112 -33.21 7.99 -5.75
N SER A 113 -33.63 8.87 -6.66
CA SER A 113 -33.84 8.46 -8.05
C SER A 113 -32.54 7.91 -8.63
N THR A 114 -32.61 7.09 -9.69
CA THR A 114 -31.41 6.57 -10.35
C THR A 114 -30.48 7.70 -10.82
N ALA A 115 -31.04 8.79 -11.35
CA ALA A 115 -30.26 9.96 -11.76
C ALA A 115 -29.55 10.63 -10.57
N ALA A 116 -30.25 10.80 -9.44
CA ALA A 116 -29.66 11.38 -8.23
C ALA A 116 -28.57 10.48 -7.64
N LEU A 117 -28.77 9.16 -7.65
CA LEU A 117 -27.79 8.18 -7.19
C LEU A 117 -26.53 8.22 -8.05
N ILE A 118 -26.66 8.29 -9.38
CA ILE A 118 -25.53 8.42 -10.32
C ILE A 118 -24.78 9.73 -10.08
N ALA A 119 -25.48 10.86 -9.96
CA ALA A 119 -24.84 12.16 -9.72
C ALA A 119 -24.03 12.15 -8.41
N ARG A 120 -24.60 11.57 -7.35
CA ARG A 120 -23.93 11.42 -6.06
C ARG A 120 -22.75 10.46 -6.14
N TYR A 121 -22.90 9.33 -6.85
CA TYR A 121 -21.84 8.36 -7.08
C TYR A 121 -20.62 9.00 -7.73
N ARG A 122 -20.81 9.73 -8.84
CA ARG A 122 -19.73 10.47 -9.52
C ARG A 122 -19.03 11.47 -8.61
N HIS A 123 -19.81 12.31 -7.93
CA HIS A 123 -19.26 13.32 -7.02
C HIS A 123 -18.39 12.70 -5.92
N ASN A 124 -18.92 11.68 -5.25
CA ASN A 124 -18.24 11.03 -4.13
C ASN A 124 -16.99 10.24 -4.58
N ARG A 125 -17.07 9.54 -5.71
CA ARG A 125 -15.95 8.75 -6.24
C ARG A 125 -14.79 9.63 -6.70
N SER A 126 -15.07 10.85 -7.19
CA SER A 126 -14.03 11.83 -7.55
C SER A 126 -13.06 12.16 -6.41
N TRP A 127 -13.53 12.16 -5.16
CA TRP A 127 -12.67 12.36 -4.01
C TRP A 127 -11.67 11.21 -3.83
N VAL A 128 -12.16 9.97 -3.91
CA VAL A 128 -11.35 8.75 -3.78
C VAL A 128 -10.31 8.67 -4.91
N HIS A 129 -10.70 9.04 -6.13
CA HIS A 129 -9.79 9.15 -7.26
C HIS A 129 -8.65 10.13 -7.03
N ARG A 130 -8.93 11.31 -6.47
CA ARG A 130 -7.88 12.28 -6.13
C ARG A 130 -6.91 11.75 -5.06
N ALA A 131 -7.38 10.98 -4.09
CA ALA A 131 -6.51 10.38 -3.08
C ALA A 131 -5.53 9.38 -3.71
N ALA A 132 -6.01 8.51 -4.60
CA ALA A 132 -5.19 7.52 -5.28
C ALA A 132 -4.06 8.11 -6.16
N VAL A 133 -4.18 9.37 -6.63
CA VAL A 133 -3.09 10.04 -7.36
C VAL A 133 -1.84 10.23 -6.48
N TYR A 134 -2.03 10.48 -5.18
CA TYR A 134 -0.91 10.71 -4.26
C TYR A 134 -0.21 9.42 -3.86
N ASP A 135 -0.94 8.31 -3.80
CA ASP A 135 -0.37 6.97 -3.60
C ASP A 135 0.73 6.67 -4.64
N GLN A 136 0.49 7.04 -5.90
CA GLN A 136 1.39 6.77 -7.02
C GLN A 136 2.70 7.54 -6.98
N PHE A 137 2.73 8.66 -6.27
CA PHE A 137 3.95 9.43 -6.09
C PHE A 137 5.00 8.66 -5.28
N GLY A 138 4.58 7.80 -4.34
CA GLY A 138 5.46 6.97 -3.51
C GLY A 138 6.33 6.01 -4.33
N TRP A 139 5.69 5.24 -5.22
CA TRP A 139 6.35 4.24 -6.05
C TRP A 139 7.46 4.82 -6.92
N LEU A 140 7.25 6.01 -7.49
CA LEU A 140 8.24 6.68 -8.33
C LEU A 140 9.33 7.39 -7.53
N ALA A 141 9.02 7.82 -6.31
CA ALA A 141 9.98 8.47 -5.44
C ALA A 141 11.08 7.50 -5.01
N GLU A 142 10.77 6.23 -4.75
CA GLU A 142 11.78 5.23 -4.40
C GLU A 142 12.91 5.16 -5.43
N ASP A 143 12.58 5.09 -6.72
CA ASP A 143 13.58 4.98 -7.77
C ASP A 143 14.38 6.26 -8.00
N CYS A 144 13.79 7.42 -7.68
CA CYS A 144 14.47 8.69 -7.81
C CYS A 144 15.36 9.02 -6.59
N TRP A 145 15.00 8.57 -5.39
CA TRP A 145 15.72 8.87 -4.15
C TRP A 145 16.74 7.82 -3.75
N THR A 146 16.50 6.54 -4.06
CA THR A 146 17.41 5.46 -3.65
C THR A 146 18.86 5.69 -4.12
N PRO A 147 19.15 6.08 -5.38
CA PRO A 147 20.52 6.33 -5.79
C PRO A 147 21.21 7.45 -5.00
N LEU A 148 20.48 8.49 -4.62
CA LEU A 148 21.01 9.59 -3.83
C LEU A 148 21.25 9.19 -2.38
N MET A 149 20.30 8.45 -1.78
CA MET A 149 20.49 7.91 -0.44
C MET A 149 21.67 6.92 -0.42
N ASP A 150 21.85 6.12 -1.47
CA ASP A 150 23.00 5.22 -1.61
C ASP A 150 24.32 5.99 -1.74
N GLU A 151 24.37 7.07 -2.54
CA GLU A 151 25.55 7.94 -2.63
C GLU A 151 25.93 8.50 -1.26
N VAL A 152 24.95 8.95 -0.46
CA VAL A 152 25.24 9.40 0.90
C VAL A 152 25.69 8.23 1.78
N LEU A 153 24.90 7.16 1.90
CA LEU A 153 25.18 6.06 2.83
C LEU A 153 26.49 5.32 2.50
N ILE A 154 26.79 5.11 1.23
CA ILE A 154 27.93 4.29 0.78
C ILE A 154 29.14 5.17 0.51
N ASP A 155 28.99 6.21 -0.31
CA ASP A 155 30.14 6.97 -0.79
C ASP A 155 30.56 8.03 0.24
N THR A 156 29.60 8.65 0.94
CA THR A 156 29.88 9.69 1.95
C THR A 156 30.07 9.11 3.35
N LEU A 157 29.22 8.16 3.77
CA LEU A 157 29.26 7.59 5.13
C LEU A 157 30.03 6.27 5.21
N HIS A 158 30.51 5.73 4.08
CA HIS A 158 31.31 4.50 3.99
C HIS A 158 30.63 3.27 4.59
N LEU A 159 29.29 3.24 4.61
CA LEU A 159 28.54 2.09 5.11
C LEU A 159 28.52 0.97 4.08
N LYS A 160 28.82 -0.25 4.52
CA LYS A 160 28.66 -1.44 3.68
C LYS A 160 27.18 -1.64 3.36
N LYS A 161 26.82 -1.57 2.08
CA LYS A 161 25.44 -1.80 1.61
C LYS A 161 24.91 -3.13 2.14
N GLY A 162 23.69 -3.11 2.68
CA GLY A 162 23.02 -4.30 3.22
C GLY A 162 23.53 -4.75 4.59
N SER A 163 24.45 -4.02 5.22
CA SER A 163 24.79 -4.27 6.64
C SER A 163 23.68 -3.80 7.57
N ASP A 164 23.66 -4.33 8.80
CA ASP A 164 22.71 -3.89 9.82
C ASP A 164 22.85 -2.39 10.10
N GLU A 165 24.08 -1.84 10.08
CA GLU A 165 24.31 -0.41 10.26
C GLU A 165 23.80 0.43 9.09
N TYR A 166 23.98 -0.03 7.85
CA TYR A 166 23.39 0.62 6.66
C TYR A 166 21.85 0.71 6.81
N HIS A 167 21.21 -0.38 7.21
CA HIS A 167 19.76 -0.42 7.40
C HIS A 167 19.31 0.45 8.59
N ARG A 168 20.05 0.42 9.70
CA ARG A 168 19.78 1.26 10.87
C ARG A 168 19.77 2.74 10.50
N VAL A 169 20.83 3.21 9.82
CA VAL A 169 20.98 4.61 9.41
C VAL A 169 19.90 4.99 8.38
N LEU A 170 19.72 4.18 7.33
CA LEU A 170 18.69 4.41 6.32
C LEU A 170 17.30 4.57 6.96
N PHE A 171 16.87 3.58 7.74
CA PHE A 171 15.51 3.59 8.28
C PHE A 171 15.30 4.67 9.35
N ALA A 172 16.32 4.99 10.15
CA ALA A 172 16.20 6.07 11.12
C ALA A 172 16.05 7.44 10.45
N LEU A 173 16.82 7.73 9.39
CA LEU A 173 16.79 9.01 8.70
C LEU A 173 15.54 9.18 7.82
N THR A 174 14.91 8.10 7.36
CA THR A 174 13.70 8.14 6.53
C THR A 174 12.39 8.00 7.34
N LYS A 175 12.45 7.93 8.67
CA LYS A 175 11.25 7.89 9.52
C LYS A 175 10.41 9.16 9.32
N PRO A 176 9.08 9.08 9.18
CA PRO A 176 8.22 10.25 9.15
C PRO A 176 8.20 10.97 10.51
N GLU A 177 7.88 12.27 10.51
CA GLU A 177 7.91 13.11 11.73
C GLU A 177 6.89 12.69 12.79
N GLY A 178 5.70 12.27 12.36
CA GLY A 178 4.64 11.76 13.22
C GLY A 178 4.42 10.25 13.05
N ILE A 179 3.67 9.67 13.97
CA ILE A 179 3.21 8.29 13.85
C ILE A 179 2.17 8.15 12.73
N SER A 180 2.26 7.04 12.00
CA SER A 180 1.33 6.68 10.93
C SER A 180 -0.08 6.43 11.44
N THR A 181 -1.04 6.30 10.52
CA THR A 181 -2.41 5.87 10.86
C THR A 181 -2.42 4.51 11.57
N THR A 182 -1.61 3.53 11.16
CA THR A 182 -1.45 2.23 11.85
C THR A 182 -1.02 2.42 13.30
N LEU A 183 0.00 3.24 13.54
CA LEU A 183 0.53 3.45 14.87
C LEU A 183 -0.40 4.28 15.75
N LYS A 184 -1.23 5.16 15.18
CA LYS A 184 -2.29 5.88 15.90
C LYS A 184 -3.38 4.93 16.40
N GLU A 185 -3.76 3.97 15.58
CA GLU A 185 -4.71 2.92 15.95
C GLU A 185 -4.16 2.07 17.10
N LYS A 186 -2.92 1.61 16.98
CA LYS A 186 -2.20 0.89 18.04
C LYS A 186 -2.08 1.71 19.33
N GLN A 187 -1.69 2.98 19.24
CA GLN A 187 -1.61 3.89 20.38
C GLN A 187 -2.95 4.03 21.10
N ALA A 188 -4.05 4.15 20.36
CA ALA A 188 -5.39 4.23 20.93
C ALA A 188 -5.79 2.90 21.60
N GLY A 189 -5.49 1.75 20.97
CA GLY A 189 -5.70 0.43 21.58
C GLY A 189 -4.97 0.26 22.91
N LEU A 190 -3.69 0.66 22.97
CA LEU A 190 -2.90 0.66 24.20
C LEU A 190 -3.48 1.61 25.25
N GLN A 191 -3.88 2.82 24.87
CA GLN A 191 -4.48 3.79 25.78
C GLN A 191 -5.76 3.23 26.43
N GLU A 192 -6.66 2.65 25.64
CA GLU A 192 -7.89 2.05 26.16
C GLU A 192 -7.59 0.81 27.01
N THR A 193 -6.63 -0.03 26.61
CA THR A 193 -6.18 -1.19 27.41
C THR A 193 -5.70 -0.75 28.79
N LEU A 194 -4.87 0.29 28.87
CA LEU A 194 -4.37 0.83 30.14
C LEU A 194 -5.51 1.40 30.99
N ALA A 195 -6.50 2.06 30.38
CA ALA A 195 -7.68 2.55 31.09
C ALA A 195 -8.54 1.40 31.64
N ILE A 196 -8.69 0.30 30.88
CA ILE A 196 -9.39 -0.92 31.32
C ILE A 196 -8.65 -1.56 32.50
N LYS A 197 -7.33 -1.75 32.42
CA LYS A 197 -6.52 -2.29 33.53
C LYS A 197 -6.58 -1.40 34.78
N LYS A 198 -6.71 -0.08 34.61
CA LYS A 198 -6.91 0.91 35.69
C LYS A 198 -8.37 1.03 36.16
N LYS A 199 -9.30 0.23 35.61
CA LYS A 199 -10.73 0.22 35.94
C LYS A 199 -11.45 1.57 35.70
N THR A 200 -10.94 2.40 34.79
CA THR A 200 -11.56 3.69 34.41
C THR A 200 -12.36 3.62 33.10
N GLN A 201 -12.36 2.46 32.44
CA GLN A 201 -13.02 2.20 31.17
C GLN A 201 -13.46 0.73 31.12
N THR A 202 -14.57 0.43 30.42
CA THR A 202 -14.98 -0.96 30.14
C THR A 202 -14.55 -1.39 28.74
N ILE A 203 -14.33 -2.69 28.56
CA ILE A 203 -13.92 -3.24 27.26
C ILE A 203 -14.99 -3.00 26.19
N GLU A 204 -16.29 -3.04 26.51
CA GLU A 204 -17.34 -2.81 25.52
C GLU A 204 -17.36 -1.35 25.03
N ARG A 205 -17.16 -0.39 25.95
CA ARG A 205 -17.14 1.02 25.61
C ARG A 205 -15.89 1.38 24.81
N ALA A 206 -14.72 0.85 25.20
CA ALA A 206 -13.48 0.99 24.46
C ALA A 206 -13.59 0.41 23.05
N SER A 207 -14.12 -0.80 22.91
CA SER A 207 -14.24 -1.47 21.62
C SER A 207 -15.12 -0.70 20.63
N LYS A 208 -16.28 -0.19 21.09
CA LYS A 208 -17.15 0.67 20.28
C LYS A 208 -16.47 1.99 19.89
N LYS A 209 -15.64 2.55 20.78
CA LYS A 209 -14.88 3.77 20.51
C LYS A 209 -13.84 3.55 19.42
N LEU A 210 -13.05 2.47 19.51
CA LEU A 210 -12.04 2.11 18.52
C LEU A 210 -12.67 1.77 17.16
N ALA A 211 -13.75 0.98 17.13
CA ALA A 211 -14.48 0.65 15.90
C ALA A 211 -14.95 1.91 15.15
N ARG A 212 -15.45 2.92 15.87
CA ARG A 212 -15.85 4.20 15.25
C ARG A 212 -14.67 5.00 14.71
N ALA A 213 -13.52 4.94 15.39
CA ALA A 213 -12.35 5.73 15.05
C ALA A 213 -11.52 5.11 13.92
N TYR A 214 -11.44 3.78 13.86
CA TYR A 214 -10.47 3.05 13.03
C TYR A 214 -11.08 1.88 12.24
N GLY A 215 -12.37 1.57 12.42
CA GLY A 215 -13.04 0.46 11.72
C GLY A 215 -13.03 0.54 10.19
N TRP A 216 -12.73 1.71 9.64
CA TRP A 216 -12.62 1.96 8.21
C TRP A 216 -11.27 1.57 7.61
N MET A 217 -10.23 1.36 8.42
CA MET A 217 -8.86 1.11 7.94
C MET A 217 -8.76 -0.06 6.96
N PRO A 218 -9.29 -1.26 7.24
CA PRO A 218 -9.18 -2.43 6.36
C PRO A 218 -10.18 -2.40 5.19
N VAL A 219 -10.62 -1.23 4.71
CA VAL A 219 -11.70 -1.11 3.71
C VAL A 219 -11.18 -0.44 2.44
N PHE A 220 -10.03 -0.90 1.95
CA PHE A 220 -9.38 -0.34 0.78
C PHE A 220 -10.10 -0.76 -0.50
N THR A 221 -10.01 -2.05 -0.86
CA THR A 221 -10.59 -2.58 -2.09
C THR A 221 -11.70 -3.57 -1.76
N TYR A 222 -11.37 -4.64 -1.02
CA TYR A 222 -12.32 -5.73 -0.70
C TYR A 222 -12.42 -6.06 0.79
N GLY A 223 -11.60 -5.43 1.64
CA GLY A 223 -11.61 -5.76 3.05
C GLY A 223 -12.90 -5.30 3.78
N THR A 224 -13.11 -5.93 4.93
CA THR A 224 -14.30 -5.77 5.76
C THR A 224 -14.00 -4.79 6.90
N PRO A 225 -14.90 -3.85 7.23
CA PRO A 225 -14.68 -2.94 8.34
C PRO A 225 -14.48 -3.66 9.68
N TRP A 226 -13.57 -3.16 10.52
CA TRP A 226 -13.45 -3.64 11.90
C TRP A 226 -14.59 -3.09 12.75
N ASP A 227 -15.30 -3.98 13.42
CA ASP A 227 -16.41 -3.64 14.30
C ASP A 227 -16.01 -3.71 15.78
N ALA A 228 -17.00 -3.61 16.67
CA ALA A 228 -16.73 -3.67 18.10
C ALA A 228 -16.30 -5.08 18.55
N GLU A 229 -16.67 -6.13 17.84
CA GLU A 229 -16.26 -7.50 18.17
C GLU A 229 -14.78 -7.70 17.86
N HIS A 230 -14.32 -7.22 16.70
CA HIS A 230 -12.89 -7.19 16.36
C HIS A 230 -12.05 -6.56 17.49
N TYR A 231 -12.44 -5.36 17.92
CA TYR A 231 -11.71 -4.64 18.97
C TYR A 231 -11.85 -5.27 20.35
N MET A 232 -12.96 -5.94 20.63
CA MET A 232 -13.13 -6.66 21.89
C MET A 232 -12.13 -7.81 21.99
N ASN A 233 -11.92 -8.53 20.90
CA ASN A 233 -10.91 -9.60 20.83
C ASN A 233 -9.48 -9.06 20.94
N GLU A 234 -9.16 -7.97 20.24
CA GLU A 234 -7.84 -7.34 20.30
C GLU A 234 -7.53 -6.81 21.71
N LEU A 235 -8.45 -6.04 22.29
CA LEU A 235 -8.32 -5.54 23.66
C LEU A 235 -8.27 -6.69 24.67
N GLY A 236 -9.06 -7.74 24.48
CA GLY A 236 -9.08 -8.94 25.32
C GLY A 236 -7.73 -9.65 25.38
N SER A 237 -6.99 -9.67 24.27
CA SER A 237 -5.61 -10.17 24.21
C SER A 237 -4.62 -9.21 24.90
N LEU A 238 -4.74 -7.90 24.64
CA LEU A 238 -3.86 -6.89 25.22
C LEU A 238 -3.98 -6.79 26.75
N VAL A 239 -5.18 -6.93 27.31
CA VAL A 239 -5.37 -6.87 28.77
C VAL A 239 -4.71 -8.03 29.52
N GLN A 240 -4.34 -9.13 28.84
CA GLN A 240 -3.57 -10.22 29.46
C GLN A 240 -2.08 -9.90 29.57
N GLN A 241 -1.58 -8.89 28.86
CA GLN A 241 -0.17 -8.52 28.88
C GLN A 241 0.20 -7.74 30.15
N ASP A 242 1.50 -7.75 30.47
CA ASP A 242 2.07 -6.99 31.58
C ASP A 242 1.79 -5.48 31.43
N ILE A 243 1.35 -4.84 32.52
CA ILE A 243 0.99 -3.41 32.48
C ILE A 243 2.21 -2.53 32.23
N GLY A 244 3.39 -2.87 32.77
CA GLY A 244 4.61 -2.11 32.59
C GLY A 244 5.09 -2.14 31.13
N ALA A 245 5.00 -3.30 30.48
CA ALA A 245 5.28 -3.44 29.06
C ALA A 245 4.34 -2.57 28.19
N LEU A 246 3.03 -2.61 28.47
CA LEU A 246 2.04 -1.79 27.77
C LEU A 246 2.28 -0.29 27.99
N GLU A 247 2.61 0.14 29.21
CA GLU A 247 2.92 1.54 29.53
C GLU A 247 4.18 2.02 28.81
N LYS A 248 5.21 1.17 28.74
CA LYS A 248 6.44 1.44 28.01
C LYS A 248 6.16 1.65 26.52
N GLU A 249 5.39 0.75 25.91
CA GLU A 249 5.04 0.83 24.50
C GLU A 249 4.17 2.06 24.18
N TYR A 250 3.13 2.30 25.00
CA TYR A 250 2.29 3.49 24.87
C TYR A 250 3.10 4.78 25.01
N SER A 251 4.02 4.84 25.97
CA SER A 251 4.92 5.97 26.18
C SER A 251 5.87 6.19 25.00
N ALA A 252 6.40 5.12 24.39
CA ALA A 252 7.24 5.21 23.20
C ALA A 252 6.47 5.84 22.02
N LEU A 253 5.22 5.44 21.78
CA LEU A 253 4.38 6.04 20.73
C LEU A 253 4.00 7.49 21.05
N LYS A 254 3.69 7.80 22.31
CA LYS A 254 3.38 9.18 22.75
C LYS A 254 4.57 10.12 22.56
N ASN A 255 5.79 9.62 22.80
CA ASN A 255 7.02 10.38 22.69
C ASN A 255 7.76 10.15 21.35
N TYR A 256 7.09 9.57 20.36
CA TYR A 256 7.71 9.14 19.09
C TYR A 256 8.54 10.24 18.44
N SER A 257 8.00 11.45 18.27
CA SER A 257 8.70 12.53 17.58
C SER A 257 9.94 13.00 18.34
N VAL A 258 9.93 12.93 19.68
CA VAL A 258 11.09 13.27 20.53
C VAL A 258 12.17 12.19 20.41
N ILE A 259 11.78 10.92 20.49
CA ILE A 259 12.69 9.78 20.36
C ILE A 259 13.33 9.79 18.97
N ARG A 260 12.53 9.97 17.92
CA ARG A 260 12.97 10.12 16.54
C ARG A 260 13.97 11.27 16.39
N ALA A 261 13.65 12.46 16.90
CA ALA A 261 14.53 13.63 16.78
C ALA A 261 15.88 13.39 17.47
N ARG A 262 15.88 12.70 18.62
CA ARG A 262 17.11 12.31 19.31
C ARG A 262 17.94 11.32 18.48
N GLU A 263 17.32 10.26 17.97
CA GLU A 263 17.98 9.24 17.14
C GLU A 263 18.60 9.85 15.88
N ILE A 264 17.85 10.70 15.16
CA ILE A 264 18.37 11.41 13.98
C ILE A 264 19.54 12.30 14.36
N LYS A 265 19.45 13.05 15.47
CA LYS A 265 20.53 13.93 15.95
C LYS A 265 21.80 13.14 16.29
N GLU A 266 21.66 11.98 16.91
CA GLU A 266 22.76 11.08 17.24
C GLU A 266 23.46 10.55 15.98
N ILE A 267 22.69 10.12 14.98
CA ILE A 267 23.21 9.64 13.69
C ILE A 267 23.89 10.78 12.92
N VAL A 268 23.25 11.94 12.81
CA VAL A 268 23.81 13.13 12.15
C VAL A 268 25.14 13.52 12.79
N LYS A 269 25.24 13.47 14.12
CA LYS A 269 26.48 13.75 14.83
C LYS A 269 27.53 12.67 14.59
N ALA A 270 27.18 11.39 14.68
CA ALA A 270 28.11 10.27 14.53
C ALA A 270 28.76 10.25 13.14
N TYR A 271 27.97 10.55 12.11
CA TYR A 271 28.38 10.47 10.71
C TYR A 271 28.69 11.83 10.07
N HIS A 272 28.64 12.91 10.84
CA HIS A 272 28.88 14.28 10.36
C HIS A 272 28.02 14.65 9.12
N ILE A 273 26.76 14.20 9.11
CA ILE A 273 25.86 14.36 7.95
C ILE A 273 25.57 15.84 7.73
N THR A 274 25.79 16.32 6.50
CA THR A 274 25.51 17.72 6.16
C THR A 274 24.00 17.98 6.09
N PRO A 275 23.54 19.24 6.27
CA PRO A 275 22.12 19.59 6.08
C PRO A 275 21.59 19.23 4.69
N ARG A 276 22.45 19.29 3.66
CA ARG A 276 22.13 18.91 2.28
C ARG A 276 21.84 17.41 2.19
N ASP A 277 22.70 16.58 2.75
CA ASP A 277 22.57 15.13 2.67
C ASP A 277 21.39 14.64 3.51
N LEU A 278 21.17 15.25 4.67
CA LEU A 278 20.01 14.97 5.53
C LEU A 278 18.67 15.26 4.83
N HIS A 279 18.62 16.28 3.97
CA HIS A 279 17.40 16.61 3.22
C HIS A 279 16.97 15.48 2.28
N VAL A 280 17.91 14.73 1.70
CA VAL A 280 17.59 13.60 0.81
C VAL A 280 16.71 12.57 1.55
N PHE A 281 17.08 12.21 2.77
CA PHE A 281 16.30 11.26 3.58
C PHE A 281 15.00 11.84 4.11
N SER A 282 15.04 13.11 4.54
CA SER A 282 13.86 13.79 5.09
C SER A 282 12.76 13.91 4.03
N ASP A 283 13.12 14.33 2.81
CA ASP A 283 12.21 14.42 1.66
C ASP A 283 11.58 13.05 1.38
N PHE A 284 12.42 12.01 1.32
CA PHE A 284 11.94 10.65 1.08
C PHE A 284 10.96 10.17 2.16
N GLY A 285 11.25 10.46 3.44
CA GLY A 285 10.37 10.11 4.55
C GLY A 285 8.98 10.75 4.45
N VAL A 286 8.89 12.01 3.98
CA VAL A 286 7.58 12.67 3.78
C VAL A 286 6.84 12.09 2.58
N VAL A 287 7.55 11.67 1.53
CA VAL A 287 6.91 10.98 0.41
C VAL A 287 6.35 9.63 0.82
N ILE A 288 7.08 8.86 1.64
CA ILE A 288 6.57 7.60 2.22
C ILE A 288 5.29 7.84 3.02
N ASP A 289 5.29 8.84 3.92
CA ASP A 289 4.10 9.18 4.70
C ASP A 289 2.92 9.55 3.80
N THR A 290 3.17 10.34 2.76
CA THR A 290 2.15 10.75 1.79
C THR A 290 1.54 9.57 1.06
N HIS A 291 2.37 8.64 0.59
CA HIS A 291 1.94 7.40 -0.08
C HIS A 291 1.07 6.55 0.86
N ASN A 292 1.56 6.26 2.06
CA ASN A 292 0.84 5.46 3.04
C ASN A 292 -0.49 6.11 3.46
N GLU A 293 -0.49 7.42 3.72
CA GLU A 293 -1.71 8.15 4.10
C GLU A 293 -2.71 8.27 2.95
N ALA A 294 -2.25 8.29 1.69
CA ALA A 294 -3.12 8.26 0.53
C ALA A 294 -3.90 6.93 0.45
N GLU A 295 -3.26 5.80 0.75
CA GLU A 295 -3.94 4.50 0.83
C GLU A 295 -5.05 4.52 1.90
N TYR A 296 -4.75 5.06 3.08
CA TYR A 296 -5.76 5.21 4.14
C TYR A 296 -6.90 6.16 3.77
N LEU A 297 -6.64 7.23 3.00
CA LEU A 297 -7.72 8.08 2.49
C LEU A 297 -8.65 7.32 1.55
N VAL A 298 -8.10 6.43 0.71
CA VAL A 298 -8.89 5.53 -0.15
C VAL A 298 -9.72 4.58 0.72
N SER A 299 -9.14 3.96 1.76
CA SER A 299 -9.89 3.11 2.70
C SER A 299 -11.04 3.85 3.39
N LEU A 300 -10.77 5.08 3.87
CA LEU A 300 -11.79 5.93 4.49
C LEU A 300 -12.93 6.24 3.51
N GLY A 301 -12.60 6.52 2.25
CA GLY A 301 -13.55 6.66 1.17
C GLY A 301 -14.35 5.38 0.93
N GLY A 302 -13.68 4.24 0.80
CA GLY A 302 -14.29 2.92 0.63
C GLY A 302 -15.32 2.61 1.71
N PHE A 303 -15.00 2.93 2.97
CA PHE A 303 -15.88 2.76 4.12
C PHE A 303 -17.12 3.67 4.06
N TYR A 304 -16.94 4.99 3.91
CA TYR A 304 -18.08 5.93 3.94
C TYR A 304 -18.98 5.80 2.72
N LEU A 305 -18.45 5.31 1.59
CA LEU A 305 -19.23 5.04 0.39
C LEU A 305 -19.87 3.65 0.39
N LEU A 306 -19.59 2.80 1.38
CA LEU A 306 -20.14 1.45 1.45
C LEU A 306 -21.69 1.41 1.41
N PRO A 307 -22.45 2.28 2.11
CA PRO A 307 -23.91 2.29 2.00
C PRO A 307 -24.41 2.59 0.59
N MET A 308 -23.71 3.46 -0.14
CA MET A 308 -24.02 3.76 -1.54
C MET A 308 -23.74 2.54 -2.44
N TYR A 309 -22.60 1.87 -2.26
CA TYR A 309 -22.29 0.65 -2.99
C TYR A 309 -23.30 -0.46 -2.70
N LYS A 310 -23.76 -0.60 -1.45
CA LYS A 310 -24.82 -1.56 -1.06
C LYS A 310 -26.13 -1.26 -1.79
N GLU A 311 -26.51 0.02 -1.94
CA GLU A 311 -27.71 0.38 -2.69
C GLU A 311 -27.57 0.15 -4.20
N ILE A 312 -26.42 0.46 -4.78
CA ILE A 312 -26.13 0.14 -6.19
C ILE A 312 -26.20 -1.38 -6.41
N ALA A 313 -25.55 -2.14 -5.54
CA ALA A 313 -25.55 -3.60 -5.56
C ALA A 313 -26.97 -4.16 -5.49
N ARG A 314 -27.80 -3.65 -4.57
CA ARG A 314 -29.21 -4.01 -4.45
C ARG A 314 -30.00 -3.73 -5.73
N ARG A 315 -29.83 -2.57 -6.36
CA ARG A 315 -30.54 -2.20 -7.61
C ARG A 315 -30.14 -3.06 -8.80
N LEU A 316 -28.88 -3.49 -8.85
CA LEU A 316 -28.34 -4.28 -9.94
C LEU A 316 -28.43 -5.80 -9.70
N GLY A 317 -28.89 -6.24 -8.53
CA GLY A 317 -28.91 -7.67 -8.17
C GLY A 317 -27.51 -8.27 -8.03
N LEU A 318 -26.54 -7.48 -7.57
CA LEU A 318 -25.13 -7.86 -7.44
C LEU A 318 -24.67 -7.84 -5.98
N SER A 319 -23.51 -8.44 -5.71
CA SER A 319 -22.75 -8.19 -4.47
C SER A 319 -21.96 -6.88 -4.56
N VAL A 320 -21.58 -6.32 -3.40
CA VAL A 320 -20.70 -5.13 -3.36
C VAL A 320 -19.37 -5.39 -4.06
N LYS A 321 -18.79 -6.59 -3.89
CA LYS A 321 -17.55 -7.01 -4.58
C LYS A 321 -17.72 -6.98 -6.09
N GLN A 322 -18.82 -7.51 -6.61
CA GLN A 322 -19.15 -7.47 -8.03
C GLN A 322 -19.32 -6.03 -8.54
N VAL A 323 -20.04 -5.17 -7.81
CA VAL A 323 -20.15 -3.75 -8.17
C VAL A 323 -18.78 -3.08 -8.19
N ARG A 324 -17.92 -3.31 -7.20
CA ARG A 324 -16.56 -2.75 -7.15
C ARG A 324 -15.62 -3.31 -8.23
N THR A 325 -16.03 -4.37 -8.92
CA THR A 325 -15.31 -4.96 -10.08
C THR A 325 -15.77 -4.34 -11.42
N LEU A 326 -16.90 -3.63 -11.43
CA LEU A 326 -17.38 -2.89 -12.59
C LEU A 326 -16.73 -1.51 -12.65
N TYR A 327 -16.46 -1.04 -13.87
CA TYR A 327 -16.02 0.34 -14.08
C TYR A 327 -17.14 1.32 -13.74
N GLU A 328 -16.75 2.56 -13.46
CA GLU A 328 -17.68 3.65 -13.20
C GLU A 328 -18.76 3.77 -14.27
N GLU A 329 -18.39 3.80 -15.55
CA GLU A 329 -19.34 3.93 -16.65
C GLU A 329 -20.17 2.65 -16.84
N GLU A 330 -19.63 1.46 -16.56
CA GLU A 330 -20.39 0.21 -16.59
C GLU A 330 -21.48 0.22 -15.51
N ILE A 331 -21.17 0.68 -14.29
CA ILE A 331 -22.15 0.84 -13.21
C ILE A 331 -23.25 1.83 -13.64
N ILE A 332 -22.86 2.95 -14.24
CA ILE A 332 -23.80 4.01 -14.67
C ILE A 332 -24.73 3.50 -15.78
N LEU A 333 -24.18 2.81 -16.78
CA LEU A 333 -24.95 2.22 -17.86
C LEU A 333 -25.86 1.10 -17.35
N ALA A 334 -25.38 0.26 -16.43
CA ALA A 334 -26.20 -0.79 -15.81
C ALA A 334 -27.35 -0.20 -14.99
N LEU A 335 -27.10 0.84 -14.20
CA LEU A 335 -28.13 1.55 -13.44
C LEU A 335 -29.19 2.20 -14.34
N ARG A 336 -28.80 2.62 -15.56
CA ARG A 336 -29.70 3.14 -16.60
C ARG A 336 -30.42 2.04 -17.40
N GLY A 337 -30.17 0.77 -17.11
CA GLY A 337 -30.72 -0.37 -17.87
C GLY A 337 -30.17 -0.46 -19.31
N LYS A 338 -29.01 0.13 -19.60
CA LYS A 338 -28.41 0.16 -20.93
C LYS A 338 -27.51 -1.05 -21.22
N ILE A 339 -27.02 -1.72 -20.18
CA ILE A 339 -26.22 -2.95 -20.29
C ILE A 339 -26.65 -3.93 -19.20
N ASP A 340 -26.43 -5.22 -19.46
CA ASP A 340 -26.53 -6.28 -18.44
C ASP A 340 -25.20 -6.39 -17.68
N PRO A 341 -25.16 -6.05 -16.37
CA PRO A 341 -23.94 -6.11 -15.59
C PRO A 341 -23.44 -7.56 -15.36
N LEU A 342 -24.30 -8.57 -15.36
CA LEU A 342 -23.88 -9.97 -15.20
C LEU A 342 -23.13 -10.45 -16.44
N ASN A 343 -23.59 -10.11 -17.64
CA ASN A 343 -22.87 -10.39 -18.87
C ASN A 343 -21.52 -9.67 -18.91
N VAL A 344 -21.45 -8.41 -18.45
CA VAL A 344 -20.16 -7.70 -18.30
C VAL A 344 -19.23 -8.44 -17.34
N LEU A 345 -19.71 -8.87 -16.18
CA LEU A 345 -18.92 -9.63 -15.21
C LEU A 345 -18.48 -10.99 -15.74
N HIS A 346 -19.34 -11.70 -16.47
CA HIS A 346 -19.01 -12.99 -17.10
C HIS A 346 -17.95 -12.81 -18.19
N LYS A 347 -18.10 -11.79 -19.05
CA LYS A 347 -17.03 -11.42 -19.99
C LYS A 347 -15.75 -11.09 -19.23
N LYS A 348 -15.83 -10.32 -18.16
CA LYS A 348 -14.66 -10.04 -17.30
C LYS A 348 -14.05 -11.30 -16.72
N SER A 349 -14.83 -12.31 -16.31
CA SER A 349 -14.27 -13.58 -15.81
C SER A 349 -13.52 -14.39 -16.88
N THR A 350 -13.80 -14.15 -18.16
CA THR A 350 -13.01 -14.70 -19.28
C THR A 350 -11.80 -13.84 -19.67
N VAL A 351 -11.79 -12.57 -19.23
CA VAL A 351 -10.76 -11.57 -19.51
C VAL A 351 -9.68 -11.65 -18.44
N PHE A 352 -8.51 -12.13 -18.84
CA PHE A 352 -7.32 -12.24 -17.98
C PHE A 352 -6.42 -11.00 -18.02
N GLY A 353 -6.86 -9.95 -18.71
CA GLY A 353 -6.28 -8.63 -18.63
C GLY A 353 -6.94 -7.69 -19.60
N TYR A 354 -6.69 -6.40 -19.52
CA TYR A 354 -7.10 -5.48 -20.56
C TYR A 354 -5.95 -4.54 -20.88
N GLY A 355 -6.16 -3.61 -21.77
CA GLY A 355 -5.17 -2.63 -22.10
C GLY A 355 -5.78 -1.42 -22.76
N TYR A 356 -5.16 -0.27 -22.58
CA TYR A 356 -5.55 0.91 -23.33
C TYR A 356 -4.47 1.21 -24.35
N ASP A 357 -4.89 1.80 -25.46
CA ASP A 357 -3.96 2.39 -26.41
C ASP A 357 -3.24 3.61 -25.80
N HIS A 358 -2.23 4.10 -26.52
CA HIS A 358 -1.40 5.23 -26.11
C HIS A 358 -2.23 6.52 -25.80
N THR A 359 -3.46 6.61 -26.29
CA THR A 359 -4.37 7.74 -26.04
C THR A 359 -5.21 7.57 -24.77
N MET A 360 -5.23 6.39 -24.14
CA MET A 360 -6.12 6.01 -23.03
C MET A 360 -7.60 5.97 -23.36
N THR A 361 -7.95 6.04 -24.65
CA THR A 361 -9.35 6.17 -25.06
C THR A 361 -9.94 4.86 -25.56
N LYS A 362 -9.11 3.96 -26.12
CA LYS A 362 -9.57 2.67 -26.62
C LYS A 362 -9.06 1.54 -25.74
N ARG A 363 -10.00 0.81 -25.13
CA ARG A 363 -9.72 -0.38 -24.34
C ARG A 363 -9.77 -1.64 -25.21
N THR A 364 -8.77 -2.50 -25.05
CA THR A 364 -8.71 -3.86 -25.58
C THR A 364 -8.77 -4.83 -24.40
N ASN A 365 -9.63 -5.83 -24.45
CA ASN A 365 -9.67 -6.89 -23.44
C ASN A 365 -8.87 -8.10 -23.95
N PHE A 366 -8.05 -8.69 -23.09
CA PHE A 366 -7.28 -9.90 -23.37
C PHE A 366 -7.93 -11.08 -22.65
N THR A 367 -8.20 -12.14 -23.39
CA THR A 367 -8.70 -13.40 -22.85
C THR A 367 -7.60 -14.19 -22.14
N SER A 368 -7.96 -15.31 -21.50
CA SER A 368 -7.03 -16.18 -20.76
C SER A 368 -5.79 -16.62 -21.52
N SER A 369 -5.93 -16.99 -22.79
CA SER A 369 -4.81 -17.43 -23.63
C SER A 369 -3.96 -16.25 -24.10
N GLU A 370 -4.59 -15.14 -24.51
CA GLU A 370 -3.89 -13.94 -25.00
C GLU A 370 -3.12 -13.25 -23.87
N ALA A 371 -3.75 -13.08 -22.71
CA ALA A 371 -3.11 -12.49 -21.54
C ALA A 371 -1.98 -13.38 -21.04
N ARG A 372 -2.15 -14.71 -20.99
CA ARG A 372 -1.04 -15.63 -20.65
C ARG A 372 0.09 -15.55 -21.65
N THR A 373 -0.21 -15.49 -22.95
CA THR A 373 0.82 -15.34 -23.99
C THR A 373 1.59 -14.03 -23.80
N LEU A 374 0.87 -12.94 -23.53
CA LEU A 374 1.46 -11.64 -23.28
C LEU A 374 2.28 -11.62 -21.98
N LEU A 375 1.76 -12.19 -20.89
CA LEU A 375 2.47 -12.31 -19.61
C LEU A 375 3.69 -13.20 -19.73
N THR A 376 3.60 -14.36 -20.38
CA THR A 376 4.75 -15.24 -20.62
C THR A 376 5.78 -14.57 -21.53
N PHE A 377 5.36 -13.87 -22.58
CA PHE A 377 6.24 -13.05 -23.40
C PHE A 377 6.93 -11.97 -22.56
N MET A 378 6.17 -11.33 -21.67
CA MET A 378 6.67 -10.27 -20.80
C MET A 378 7.65 -10.82 -19.74
N GLU A 379 7.29 -11.87 -19.01
CA GLU A 379 8.11 -12.57 -18.03
C GLU A 379 9.42 -13.09 -18.64
N ARG A 380 9.39 -13.63 -19.88
CA ARG A 380 10.60 -14.07 -20.59
C ARG A 380 11.58 -12.94 -20.91
N ASN A 381 11.07 -11.73 -21.11
CA ASN A 381 11.88 -10.54 -21.38
C ASN A 381 12.33 -9.81 -20.10
N VAL A 382 11.90 -10.27 -18.92
CA VAL A 382 12.44 -9.88 -17.62
C VAL A 382 13.51 -10.92 -17.28
N GLU A 383 14.80 -10.57 -17.37
CA GLU A 383 15.91 -11.48 -17.08
C GLU A 383 15.66 -12.30 -15.79
N HIS A 384 15.56 -13.62 -15.95
CA HIS A 384 15.43 -14.57 -14.86
C HIS A 384 16.82 -15.06 -14.44
N ALA A 385 17.29 -14.63 -13.27
CA ALA A 385 18.26 -15.40 -12.52
C ALA A 385 17.54 -16.62 -11.94
N GLN A 386 17.70 -17.78 -12.58
CA GLN A 386 17.29 -19.07 -12.01
C GLN A 386 18.43 -19.70 -11.22
N GLY A 387 18.07 -20.37 -10.12
CA GLY A 387 18.84 -21.50 -9.58
C GLY A 387 19.65 -21.23 -8.32
N SER A 388 18.97 -21.09 -7.17
CA SER A 388 19.55 -21.50 -5.89
C SER A 388 18.43 -21.84 -4.90
N ASN A 389 18.73 -22.70 -3.92
CA ASN A 389 17.86 -22.98 -2.75
C ASN A 389 17.78 -21.77 -1.79
N GLU A 390 18.22 -20.59 -2.23
CA GLU A 390 18.19 -19.32 -1.51
C GLU A 390 17.44 -18.30 -2.37
N ALA A 391 16.18 -18.07 -2.06
CA ALA A 391 15.47 -16.95 -2.65
C ALA A 391 16.02 -15.67 -1.98
N GLN A 392 16.58 -14.75 -2.78
CA GLN A 392 17.10 -13.47 -2.31
C GLN A 392 16.15 -12.33 -2.68
N GLY A 393 15.66 -11.62 -1.67
CA GLY A 393 14.86 -10.40 -1.79
C GLY A 393 15.59 -9.20 -1.18
N VAL A 394 14.83 -8.13 -0.91
CA VAL A 394 15.33 -6.89 -0.30
C VAL A 394 14.88 -6.81 1.15
N CYS A 395 15.81 -6.46 2.03
CA CYS A 395 15.53 -6.11 3.42
C CYS A 395 14.65 -4.85 3.47
N ALA A 396 13.40 -5.03 3.86
CA ALA A 396 12.44 -3.94 4.08
C ALA A 396 12.33 -3.56 5.56
N SER A 397 12.51 -4.55 6.45
CA SER A 397 12.60 -4.40 7.90
C SER A 397 13.56 -5.49 8.41
N PRO A 398 14.65 -5.14 9.13
CA PRO A 398 15.68 -6.09 9.50
C PRO A 398 15.25 -7.03 10.62
N GLY A 399 16.02 -8.09 10.84
CA GLY A 399 15.79 -9.08 11.89
C GLY A 399 15.72 -10.51 11.36
N THR A 400 15.68 -11.47 12.29
CA THR A 400 15.64 -12.90 11.97
C THR A 400 14.55 -13.60 12.78
N VAL A 401 13.73 -14.41 12.13
CA VAL A 401 12.69 -15.19 12.81
C VAL A 401 12.40 -16.49 12.08
N ARG A 402 11.92 -17.50 12.82
CA ARG A 402 11.42 -18.77 12.28
C ARG A 402 9.93 -18.89 12.51
N GLY A 403 9.22 -19.48 11.57
CA GLY A 403 7.78 -19.72 11.70
C GLY A 403 7.22 -20.60 10.59
N VAL A 404 5.90 -20.83 10.65
CA VAL A 404 5.17 -21.62 9.67
C VAL A 404 4.66 -20.71 8.55
N VAL A 405 4.88 -21.10 7.30
CA VAL A 405 4.43 -20.36 6.13
C VAL A 405 2.90 -20.40 6.02
N ARG A 406 2.32 -19.21 5.78
CA ARG A 406 0.95 -19.01 5.33
C ARG A 406 0.94 -18.13 4.09
N ILE A 407 0.49 -18.70 2.98
CA ILE A 407 0.32 -18.00 1.71
C ILE A 407 -1.04 -17.31 1.71
N VAL A 408 -1.04 -15.99 1.53
CA VAL A 408 -2.23 -15.15 1.52
C VAL A 408 -2.33 -14.45 0.16
N MET A 409 -3.25 -14.91 -0.67
CA MET A 409 -3.43 -14.40 -2.04
C MET A 409 -4.49 -13.31 -2.13
N THR A 410 -5.46 -13.33 -1.22
CA THR A 410 -6.53 -12.33 -1.17
C THR A 410 -6.86 -11.94 0.28
N PRO A 411 -7.47 -10.75 0.50
CA PRO A 411 -7.86 -10.32 1.85
C PRO A 411 -8.83 -11.26 2.57
N GLU A 412 -9.63 -12.04 1.84
CA GLU A 412 -10.52 -13.05 2.45
C GLU A 412 -9.75 -14.18 3.14
N GLU A 413 -8.46 -14.34 2.83
CA GLU A 413 -7.59 -15.33 3.44
C GLU A 413 -6.86 -14.82 4.68
N ASN A 414 -7.13 -13.59 5.12
CA ASN A 414 -6.46 -12.97 6.25
C ASN A 414 -6.47 -13.84 7.52
N ASP A 415 -7.58 -14.54 7.76
CA ASP A 415 -7.76 -15.38 8.94
C ASP A 415 -6.88 -16.65 8.94
N LYS A 416 -6.22 -16.98 7.82
CA LYS A 416 -5.24 -18.08 7.74
C LYS A 416 -4.01 -17.81 8.60
N VAL A 417 -3.59 -16.55 8.72
CA VAL A 417 -2.36 -16.17 9.43
C VAL A 417 -2.62 -16.12 10.92
N LYS A 418 -1.95 -16.98 11.68
CA LYS A 418 -1.99 -16.99 13.14
C LYS A 418 -0.75 -16.32 13.72
N LYS A 419 -0.84 -15.94 15.00
CA LYS A 419 0.26 -15.31 15.71
C LYS A 419 1.50 -16.22 15.65
N GLY A 420 2.60 -15.71 15.11
CA GLY A 420 3.85 -16.48 14.97
C GLY A 420 4.10 -17.04 13.55
N ASP A 421 3.11 -16.99 12.66
CA ASP A 421 3.26 -17.46 11.29
C ASP A 421 4.09 -16.50 10.43
N ILE A 422 4.68 -17.01 9.35
CA ILE A 422 5.36 -16.23 8.31
C ILE A 422 4.36 -16.01 7.18
N MET A 423 3.93 -14.76 7.00
CA MET A 423 3.01 -14.42 5.94
C MET A 423 3.78 -14.27 4.63
N ILE A 424 3.42 -15.06 3.61
CA ILE A 424 3.92 -14.92 2.25
C ILE A 424 2.77 -14.43 1.37
N ALA A 425 3.00 -13.37 0.61
CA ALA A 425 2.03 -12.84 -0.36
C ALA A 425 2.73 -12.40 -1.65
N HIS A 426 2.00 -12.15 -2.71
CA HIS A 426 2.58 -11.51 -3.89
C HIS A 426 2.88 -10.03 -3.61
N ALA A 427 1.89 -9.31 -3.09
CA ALA A 427 1.96 -7.92 -2.61
C ALA A 427 0.89 -7.74 -1.52
N THR A 428 0.99 -6.66 -0.73
CA THR A 428 -0.02 -6.32 0.28
C THR A 428 -0.55 -4.92 0.06
N THR A 429 -1.79 -4.71 0.50
CA THR A 429 -2.46 -3.41 0.65
C THR A 429 -3.04 -3.33 2.06
N VAL A 430 -3.68 -2.21 2.40
CA VAL A 430 -4.31 -2.01 3.71
C VAL A 430 -5.33 -3.10 4.07
N ASP A 431 -5.94 -3.75 3.07
CA ASP A 431 -6.86 -4.87 3.28
C ASP A 431 -6.20 -6.08 3.98
N TYR A 432 -4.87 -6.21 3.91
CA TYR A 432 -4.09 -7.31 4.51
C TYR A 432 -3.66 -7.04 5.95
N LEU A 433 -3.95 -5.84 6.50
CA LEU A 433 -3.56 -5.48 7.87
C LEU A 433 -3.93 -6.54 8.93
N PRO A 434 -5.10 -7.22 8.89
CA PRO A 434 -5.41 -8.26 9.87
C PRO A 434 -4.40 -9.42 9.88
N ALA A 435 -3.99 -9.90 8.70
CA ALA A 435 -2.96 -10.94 8.59
C ALA A 435 -1.59 -10.42 9.02
N MET A 436 -1.24 -9.21 8.59
CA MET A 436 0.05 -8.58 8.90
C MET A 436 0.23 -8.34 10.40
N LYS A 437 -0.84 -7.98 11.14
CA LYS A 437 -0.81 -7.84 12.61
C LYS A 437 -0.46 -9.16 13.33
N ASN A 438 -0.78 -10.31 12.74
CA ASN A 438 -0.50 -11.63 13.32
C ASN A 438 0.86 -12.20 12.89
N ALA A 439 1.41 -11.75 11.77
CA ALA A 439 2.63 -12.30 11.20
C ALA A 439 3.86 -12.03 12.09
N ALA A 440 4.72 -13.04 12.24
CA ALA A 440 6.04 -12.90 12.85
C ALA A 440 7.07 -12.32 11.86
N ALA A 441 6.89 -12.56 10.56
CA ALA A 441 7.57 -11.87 9.48
C ALA A 441 6.69 -11.84 8.23
N ILE A 442 6.97 -10.89 7.35
CA ILE A 442 6.24 -10.69 6.10
C ILE A 442 7.21 -10.87 4.93
N VAL A 443 6.79 -11.65 3.94
CA VAL A 443 7.55 -11.88 2.71
C VAL A 443 6.65 -11.58 1.52
N THR A 444 7.11 -10.71 0.61
CA THR A 444 6.38 -10.41 -0.63
C THR A 444 7.19 -10.66 -1.89
N GLU A 445 6.52 -11.13 -2.95
CA GLU A 445 7.16 -11.32 -4.26
C GLU A 445 7.49 -10.00 -4.96
N VAL A 446 6.67 -8.99 -4.71
CA VAL A 446 6.75 -7.65 -5.28
C VAL A 446 6.74 -6.62 -4.16
N GLY A 447 7.49 -5.54 -4.34
CA GLY A 447 7.62 -4.47 -3.37
C GLY A 447 8.99 -3.80 -3.37
N GLY A 448 9.05 -2.69 -2.67
CA GLY A 448 10.25 -1.89 -2.46
C GLY A 448 10.30 -1.37 -1.03
N LEU A 449 11.23 -0.49 -0.72
CA LEU A 449 11.37 0.12 0.61
C LEU A 449 10.14 0.96 1.01
N THR A 450 9.39 1.46 0.02
CA THR A 450 8.21 2.33 0.22
C THR A 450 6.88 1.60 0.20
N CYS A 451 6.82 0.32 -0.23
CA CYS A 451 5.55 -0.37 -0.36
C CYS A 451 4.88 -0.61 1.00
N HIS A 452 3.56 -0.83 0.98
CA HIS A 452 2.75 -1.07 2.18
C HIS A 452 3.36 -2.12 3.13
N ALA A 453 3.78 -3.29 2.60
CA ALA A 453 4.46 -4.33 3.39
C ALA A 453 5.67 -3.81 4.17
N ALA A 454 6.52 -3.01 3.52
CA ALA A 454 7.75 -2.50 4.10
C ALA A 454 7.48 -1.47 5.19
N VAL A 455 6.55 -0.53 4.94
CA VAL A 455 6.15 0.51 5.89
C VAL A 455 5.56 -0.11 7.15
N VAL A 456 4.54 -0.96 7.00
CA VAL A 456 3.83 -1.57 8.13
C VAL A 456 4.74 -2.51 8.93
N SER A 457 5.63 -3.27 8.27
CA SER A 457 6.54 -4.18 8.99
C SER A 457 7.51 -3.42 9.90
N ARG A 458 8.02 -2.26 9.45
CA ARG A 458 8.87 -1.40 10.29
C ARG A 458 8.11 -0.82 11.48
N GLU A 459 6.83 -0.50 11.28
CA GLU A 459 5.95 0.01 12.35
C GLU A 459 5.61 -1.07 13.39
N PHE A 460 5.47 -2.32 12.95
CA PHE A 460 5.28 -3.47 13.84
C PHE A 460 6.58 -3.97 14.46
N GLY A 461 7.75 -3.58 13.91
CA GLY A 461 9.05 -4.06 14.36
C GLY A 461 9.28 -5.53 14.03
N ILE A 462 8.68 -6.03 12.95
CA ILE A 462 8.83 -7.42 12.49
C ILE A 462 9.73 -7.51 11.26
N PRO A 463 10.50 -8.60 11.07
CA PRO A 463 11.31 -8.82 9.89
C PRO A 463 10.48 -8.83 8.60
N CYS A 464 11.01 -8.23 7.54
CA CYS A 464 10.32 -8.16 6.26
C CYS A 464 11.27 -8.23 5.07
N VAL A 465 10.94 -9.12 4.13
CA VAL A 465 11.64 -9.30 2.86
C VAL A 465 10.66 -9.02 1.71
N VAL A 466 10.98 -8.07 0.86
CA VAL A 466 10.15 -7.72 -0.32
C VAL A 466 10.90 -8.03 -1.61
N GLY A 467 10.18 -8.17 -2.72
CA GLY A 467 10.80 -8.46 -4.02
C GLY A 467 11.35 -9.89 -4.14
N LEU A 468 10.89 -10.81 -3.30
CA LEU A 468 11.31 -12.21 -3.30
C LEU A 468 10.62 -12.99 -4.42
N LYS A 469 11.17 -12.94 -5.63
CA LYS A 469 10.54 -13.52 -6.83
C LYS A 469 10.09 -14.97 -6.62
N ASN A 470 8.87 -15.28 -7.06
CA ASN A 470 8.26 -16.62 -7.01
C ASN A 470 8.10 -17.21 -5.59
N ALA A 471 8.14 -16.40 -4.51
CA ALA A 471 7.93 -16.89 -3.15
C ALA A 471 6.64 -17.74 -2.99
N THR A 472 5.53 -17.32 -3.61
CA THR A 472 4.23 -18.04 -3.53
C THR A 472 4.24 -19.39 -4.26
N LYS A 473 5.23 -19.62 -5.14
CA LYS A 473 5.42 -20.87 -5.87
C LYS A 473 6.51 -21.75 -5.24
N ASN A 474 7.53 -21.13 -4.66
CA ASN A 474 8.69 -21.81 -4.09
C ASN A 474 8.42 -22.35 -2.68
N PHE A 475 7.54 -21.70 -1.92
CA PHE A 475 7.09 -22.13 -0.59
C PHE A 475 5.66 -22.65 -0.64
N LYS A 476 5.26 -23.42 0.38
CA LYS A 476 3.91 -23.96 0.54
C LYS A 476 3.37 -23.66 1.93
N ASP A 477 2.03 -23.59 2.02
CA ASP A 477 1.35 -23.54 3.31
C ASP A 477 1.82 -24.69 4.23
N GLY A 478 2.26 -24.34 5.44
CA GLY A 478 2.74 -25.31 6.43
C GLY A 478 4.27 -25.51 6.43
N ASP A 479 5.01 -25.01 5.44
CA ASP A 479 6.47 -25.08 5.44
C ASP A 479 7.04 -24.35 6.67
N ARG A 480 8.07 -24.92 7.30
CA ARG A 480 8.84 -24.21 8.33
C ARG A 480 9.98 -23.47 7.65
N VAL A 481 10.05 -22.15 7.86
CA VAL A 481 11.09 -21.31 7.26
C VAL A 481 11.78 -20.44 8.29
N GLU A 482 13.01 -20.05 7.98
CA GLU A 482 13.72 -18.95 8.62
C GLU A 482 13.78 -17.78 7.64
N VAL A 483 13.37 -16.62 8.12
CA VAL A 483 13.47 -15.34 7.42
C VAL A 483 14.62 -14.57 8.06
N GLU A 484 15.74 -14.45 7.36
CA GLU A 484 16.88 -13.61 7.72
C GLU A 484 16.79 -12.30 6.92
N ALA A 485 15.90 -11.41 7.37
CA ALA A 485 15.49 -10.24 6.60
C ALA A 485 16.63 -9.24 6.40
N SER A 486 17.55 -9.10 7.35
CA SER A 486 18.75 -8.26 7.21
C SER A 486 19.58 -8.63 5.96
N LYS A 487 19.59 -9.90 5.56
CA LYS A 487 20.26 -10.38 4.34
C LYS A 487 19.31 -10.54 3.14
N GLY A 488 18.02 -10.32 3.35
CA GLY A 488 16.99 -10.58 2.35
C GLY A 488 16.81 -12.07 2.02
N VAL A 489 17.15 -12.98 2.94
CA VAL A 489 17.15 -14.43 2.67
C VAL A 489 15.97 -15.10 3.36
N VAL A 490 15.29 -16.00 2.64
CA VAL A 490 14.28 -16.92 3.19
C VAL A 490 14.66 -18.34 2.84
N ARG A 491 14.72 -19.23 3.84
CA ARG A 491 15.11 -20.64 3.67
C ARG A 491 14.20 -21.58 4.45
N CYS A 492 13.92 -22.75 3.89
CA CYS A 492 13.24 -23.82 4.63
C CYS A 492 14.16 -24.36 5.72
N VAL A 493 13.61 -24.56 6.92
CA VAL A 493 14.29 -25.23 8.02
C VAL A 493 13.65 -26.61 8.21
N ARG A 494 14.49 -27.65 8.18
CA ARG A 494 14.07 -29.03 8.40
C ARG A 494 13.74 -29.29 9.86
#